data_AF-A0A929KE09-F1
#
_entry.id   AF-A0A929KE09-F1
#
_cell.length_a   1.000
_cell.length_b   1.000
_cell.length_c   1.000
_cell.angle_alpha   90.00
_cell.angle_beta   90.00
_cell.angle_gamma   90.00
#
_symmetry.space_group_name_H-M   'P 1'
#
loop_
_entity.id
_entity.type
_entity.pdbx_description
1 polymer ?
#
loop_
_entity_poly.entity_id
_entity_poly.type
_entity_poly.pdbx_seq_one_letter_code
_entity_poly.pdbx_strand_id
1 'polypeptide(L)'
;MKLIKKLRNIFSDIFADATHASSSWENRPYDFYLIFGQIDENESPWITVNWKSDFESYFDLLIKQTENIRETGIRVVKYKPEKRVSKRDNREFIYHSDIKLGRLKWDEKSHEKWTTPDNIENYFLNFELWNPIWTICDKRQSPPDIYITISNERDFEKERDIKFGYFIVIAIGKNLKIDSKPILKALSERINAKATILKTRKWGKPEKAGRWTFNNWIQDTFSNGIYEGKNMHEFDFDKLEFEPAWEVIYRQG
;
A
#
# COMPACT_ATOMS: atom_id res chain seq x y z
N MET A 1 -12.48 22.94 -46.31
CA MET A 1 -13.23 22.82 -45.04
C MET A 1 -13.45 21.37 -44.55
N LYS A 2 -13.81 20.40 -45.40
CA LYS A 2 -13.99 18.98 -44.99
C LYS A 2 -12.71 18.28 -44.50
N LEU A 3 -11.55 18.61 -45.08
CA LEU A 3 -10.26 18.00 -44.75
C LEU A 3 -9.79 18.33 -43.31
N ILE A 4 -9.98 19.58 -42.90
CA ILE A 4 -9.60 20.09 -41.56
C ILE A 4 -10.47 19.44 -40.47
N LYS A 5 -11.77 19.22 -40.75
CA LYS A 5 -12.69 18.54 -39.82
C LYS A 5 -12.34 17.05 -39.65
N LYS A 6 -11.92 16.38 -40.74
CA LYS A 6 -11.48 14.98 -40.71
C LYS A 6 -10.17 14.80 -39.95
N LEU A 7 -9.20 15.71 -40.15
CA LEU A 7 -7.95 15.73 -39.39
C LEU A 7 -8.20 15.98 -37.90
N ARG A 8 -9.05 16.95 -37.54
CA ARG A 8 -9.38 17.24 -36.14
C ARG A 8 -10.02 16.05 -35.41
N ASN A 9 -10.87 15.28 -36.10
CA ASN A 9 -11.46 14.06 -35.54
C ASN A 9 -10.42 12.94 -35.38
N ILE A 10 -9.53 12.74 -36.35
CA ILE A 10 -8.44 11.76 -36.22
C ILE A 10 -7.51 12.12 -35.06
N PHE A 11 -7.17 13.40 -34.89
CA PHE A 11 -6.36 13.85 -33.75
C PHE A 11 -7.10 13.71 -32.42
N SER A 12 -8.40 13.99 -32.35
CA SER A 12 -9.17 13.78 -31.11
C SER A 12 -9.29 12.30 -30.76
N ASP A 13 -9.46 11.43 -31.75
CA ASP A 13 -9.58 9.99 -31.55
C ASP A 13 -8.23 9.40 -31.12
N ILE A 14 -7.11 9.83 -31.71
CA ILE A 14 -5.76 9.43 -31.28
C ILE A 14 -5.45 9.94 -29.87
N PHE A 15 -5.85 11.17 -29.52
CA PHE A 15 -5.67 11.69 -28.16
C PHE A 15 -6.57 10.97 -27.15
N ALA A 16 -7.80 10.64 -27.51
CA ALA A 16 -8.71 9.83 -26.70
C ALA A 16 -8.15 8.41 -26.49
N ASP A 17 -7.66 7.75 -27.54
CA ASP A 17 -7.03 6.43 -27.44
C ASP A 17 -5.73 6.47 -26.64
N ALA A 18 -4.91 7.51 -26.78
CA ALA A 18 -3.69 7.66 -25.98
C ALA A 18 -3.99 7.92 -24.49
N THR A 19 -5.03 8.70 -24.20
CA THR A 19 -5.48 8.94 -22.82
C THR A 19 -6.17 7.72 -22.21
N HIS A 20 -6.97 6.98 -22.97
CA HIS A 20 -7.56 5.69 -22.56
C HIS A 20 -6.50 4.61 -22.36
N ALA A 21 -5.49 4.52 -23.23
CA ALA A 21 -4.37 3.61 -23.05
C ALA A 21 -3.60 3.92 -21.75
N SER A 22 -3.43 5.21 -21.41
CA SER A 22 -2.77 5.66 -20.19
C SER A 22 -3.56 5.48 -18.89
N SER A 23 -4.86 5.15 -18.97
CA SER A 23 -5.76 4.97 -17.80
C SER A 23 -6.26 3.54 -17.62
N SER A 24 -5.84 2.62 -18.49
CA SER A 24 -6.14 1.18 -18.40
C SER A 24 -5.40 0.47 -17.26
N TRP A 25 -5.97 -0.63 -16.77
CA TRP A 25 -5.42 -1.49 -15.70
C TRP A 25 -3.97 -1.93 -15.94
N GLU A 26 -3.56 -2.08 -17.19
CA GLU A 26 -2.23 -2.62 -17.50
C GLU A 26 -1.18 -1.55 -17.79
N ASN A 27 -1.60 -0.33 -18.16
CA ASN A 27 -0.69 0.64 -18.72
C ASN A 27 -0.60 1.95 -17.93
N ARG A 28 -1.51 2.19 -16.98
CA ARG A 28 -1.44 3.38 -16.15
C ARG A 28 -0.15 3.42 -15.33
N PRO A 29 0.68 4.47 -15.48
CA PRO A 29 1.91 4.61 -14.74
C PRO A 29 1.65 5.24 -13.37
N TYR A 30 2.38 4.76 -12.38
CA TYR A 30 2.32 5.19 -10.99
C TYR A 30 3.69 5.63 -10.51
N ASP A 31 3.72 6.67 -9.69
CA ASP A 31 4.80 6.84 -8.72
C ASP A 31 4.59 5.78 -7.63
N PHE A 32 5.49 4.80 -7.60
CA PHE A 32 5.38 3.59 -6.82
C PHE A 32 6.44 3.60 -5.71
N TYR A 33 5.96 3.76 -4.49
CA TYR A 33 6.78 3.84 -3.29
C TYR A 33 6.67 2.57 -2.47
N LEU A 34 7.80 2.17 -1.90
CA LEU A 34 7.88 1.18 -0.83
C LEU A 34 8.46 1.88 0.40
N ILE A 35 7.77 1.78 1.54
CA ILE A 35 8.25 2.27 2.83
C ILE A 35 8.42 1.07 3.75
N PHE A 36 9.63 0.92 4.28
CA PHE A 36 9.99 -0.10 5.25
C PHE A 36 9.92 0.53 6.63
N GLY A 37 8.96 0.12 7.45
CA GLY A 37 8.67 0.70 8.76
C GLY A 37 9.75 0.41 9.81
N GLN A 38 9.65 1.10 10.95
CA GLN A 38 10.48 0.78 12.10
C GLN A 38 10.08 -0.56 12.77
N ILE A 39 10.91 -1.03 13.72
CA ILE A 39 10.76 -2.33 14.38
C ILE A 39 10.04 -2.20 15.74
N ASP A 40 9.90 -1.01 16.33
CA ASP A 40 9.12 -0.88 17.57
C ASP A 40 7.66 -1.17 17.27
N GLU A 41 7.09 -2.15 17.98
CA GLU A 41 5.70 -2.52 17.83
C GLU A 41 4.78 -1.42 18.38
N ASN A 42 5.19 -0.72 19.43
CA ASN A 42 4.39 0.36 20.04
C ASN A 42 4.25 1.59 19.14
N GLU A 43 5.01 1.64 18.05
CA GLU A 43 4.98 2.68 17.03
C GLU A 43 4.22 2.24 15.76
N SER A 44 3.48 1.13 15.85
CA SER A 44 2.78 0.56 14.71
C SER A 44 1.59 1.42 14.23
N PRO A 45 1.30 1.44 12.91
CA PRO A 45 0.27 2.29 12.31
C PRO A 45 -1.17 1.92 12.69
N TRP A 46 -1.41 0.72 13.21
CA TRP A 46 -2.76 0.30 13.64
C TRP A 46 -3.09 0.70 15.08
N ILE A 47 -2.12 1.27 15.82
CA ILE A 47 -2.38 1.89 17.12
C ILE A 47 -3.06 3.24 16.88
N THR A 48 -4.20 3.47 17.54
CA THR A 48 -5.05 4.65 17.31
C THR A 48 -4.29 5.97 17.48
N VAL A 49 -3.44 6.09 18.51
CA VAL A 49 -2.66 7.31 18.75
C VAL A 49 -1.71 7.57 17.58
N ASN A 50 -0.86 6.59 17.26
CA ASN A 50 0.14 6.69 16.19
C ASN A 50 -0.52 6.96 14.83
N TRP A 51 -1.62 6.25 14.53
CA TRP A 51 -2.38 6.48 13.30
C TRP A 51 -2.76 7.96 13.16
N LYS A 52 -3.39 8.52 14.20
CA LYS A 52 -3.86 9.90 14.20
C LYS A 52 -2.70 10.92 14.16
N SER A 53 -1.62 10.67 14.88
CA SER A 53 -0.48 11.62 14.97
C SER A 53 0.48 11.55 13.79
N ASP A 54 0.75 10.35 13.27
CA ASP A 54 1.96 10.08 12.48
C ASP A 54 1.66 9.61 11.05
N PHE A 55 0.46 9.07 10.79
CA PHE A 55 0.12 8.48 9.48
C PHE A 55 -1.02 9.20 8.77
N GLU A 56 -2.16 9.38 9.45
CA GLU A 56 -3.44 9.78 8.83
C GLU A 56 -3.31 11.08 8.04
N SER A 57 -2.69 12.10 8.62
CA SER A 57 -2.56 13.42 8.00
C SER A 57 -1.76 13.39 6.70
N TYR A 58 -0.73 12.55 6.60
CA TYR A 58 0.08 12.41 5.38
C TYR A 58 -0.68 11.71 4.25
N PHE A 59 -1.44 10.66 4.57
CA PHE A 59 -2.29 10.00 3.58
C PHE A 59 -3.46 10.92 3.16
N ASP A 60 -3.99 11.69 4.09
CA ASP A 60 -5.03 12.67 3.82
C ASP A 60 -4.55 13.77 2.86
N LEU A 61 -3.29 14.24 2.99
CA LEU A 61 -2.66 15.16 2.04
C LEU A 61 -2.60 14.59 0.62
N LEU A 62 -2.46 13.27 0.45
CA LEU A 62 -2.45 12.62 -0.86
C LEU A 62 -3.88 12.48 -1.41
N ILE A 63 -4.79 11.95 -0.60
CA ILE A 63 -6.15 11.58 -1.04
C ILE A 63 -6.99 12.83 -1.34
N LYS A 64 -6.82 13.91 -0.59
CA LYS A 64 -7.52 15.19 -0.83
C LYS A 64 -7.18 15.87 -2.16
N GLN A 65 -6.14 15.41 -2.85
CA GLN A 65 -5.79 15.89 -4.19
C GLN A 65 -6.58 15.18 -5.31
N THR A 66 -7.43 14.21 -4.95
CA THR A 66 -8.30 13.49 -5.90
C THR A 66 -9.69 14.10 -5.95
N GLU A 67 -10.32 14.08 -7.12
CA GLU A 67 -11.70 14.59 -7.29
C GLU A 67 -12.74 13.69 -6.60
N ASN A 68 -12.39 12.43 -6.33
CA ASN A 68 -13.30 11.37 -5.91
C ASN A 68 -13.08 10.93 -4.45
N ILE A 69 -12.69 11.84 -3.55
CA ILE A 69 -12.41 11.50 -2.14
C ILE A 69 -13.55 10.72 -1.45
N ARG A 70 -14.82 11.03 -1.80
CA ARG A 70 -16.00 10.34 -1.25
C ARG A 70 -16.13 8.88 -1.68
N GLU A 71 -15.40 8.50 -2.72
CA GLU A 71 -15.33 7.15 -3.25
C GLU A 71 -14.17 6.35 -2.65
N THR A 72 -13.39 6.92 -1.72
CA THR A 72 -12.30 6.23 -1.03
C THR A 72 -12.85 5.13 -0.12
N GLY A 73 -12.36 3.91 -0.33
CA GLY A 73 -12.70 2.75 0.48
C GLY A 73 -11.50 2.17 1.18
N ILE A 74 -11.73 1.67 2.39
CA ILE A 74 -10.74 0.98 3.20
C ILE A 74 -11.15 -0.48 3.37
N ARG A 75 -10.17 -1.38 3.38
CA ARG A 75 -10.29 -2.76 3.85
C ARG A 75 -9.23 -2.98 4.91
N VAL A 76 -9.59 -3.70 5.97
CA VAL A 76 -8.65 -4.09 7.02
C VAL A 76 -8.94 -5.54 7.40
N VAL A 77 -7.88 -6.33 7.50
CA VAL A 77 -7.93 -7.66 8.08
C VAL A 77 -7.26 -7.61 9.44
N LYS A 78 -8.03 -7.95 10.47
CA LYS A 78 -7.53 -8.13 11.84
C LYS A 78 -8.23 -9.32 12.49
N TYR A 79 -7.57 -9.90 13.48
CA TYR A 79 -7.97 -11.13 14.14
C TYR A 79 -8.05 -10.91 15.64
N LYS A 80 -9.02 -11.55 16.29
CA LYS A 80 -9.06 -11.70 17.75
C LYS A 80 -8.55 -13.09 18.15
N PRO A 81 -7.69 -13.18 19.17
CA PRO A 81 -7.29 -14.47 19.73
C PRO A 81 -8.45 -15.11 20.50
N GLU A 82 -8.72 -16.39 20.24
CA GLU A 82 -9.73 -17.18 20.93
C GLU A 82 -9.11 -18.49 21.42
N LYS A 83 -9.21 -18.78 22.72
CA LYS A 83 -8.83 -20.09 23.23
C LYS A 83 -9.82 -21.14 22.74
N ARG A 84 -9.32 -22.19 22.09
CA ARG A 84 -10.13 -23.31 21.60
C ARG A 84 -9.50 -24.63 22.03
N VAL A 85 -10.33 -25.66 22.13
CA VAL A 85 -9.90 -27.03 22.43
C VAL A 85 -10.00 -27.85 21.15
N SER A 86 -8.90 -28.51 20.79
CA SER A 86 -8.87 -29.43 19.66
C SER A 86 -9.73 -30.65 19.94
N LYS A 87 -10.64 -30.98 19.01
CA LYS A 87 -11.52 -32.16 19.13
C LYS A 87 -10.77 -33.49 19.02
N ARG A 88 -9.54 -33.49 18.48
CA ARG A 88 -8.79 -34.72 18.18
C ARG A 88 -7.98 -35.22 19.38
N ASP A 89 -7.36 -34.30 20.11
CA ASP A 89 -6.40 -34.60 21.17
C ASP A 89 -6.69 -33.83 22.48
N ASN A 90 -7.82 -33.10 22.54
CA ASN A 90 -8.26 -32.33 23.70
C ASN A 90 -7.24 -31.31 24.20
N ARG A 91 -6.34 -30.84 23.32
CA ARG A 91 -5.35 -29.82 23.63
C ARG A 91 -5.90 -28.43 23.39
N GLU A 92 -5.57 -27.52 24.30
CA GLU A 92 -5.86 -26.10 24.13
C GLU A 92 -4.89 -25.47 23.12
N PHE A 93 -5.41 -24.59 22.27
CA PHE A 93 -4.64 -23.77 21.35
C PHE A 93 -5.30 -22.40 21.16
N ILE A 94 -4.56 -21.42 20.66
CA ILE A 94 -5.09 -20.11 20.32
C ILE A 94 -5.47 -20.08 18.85
N TYR A 95 -6.76 -19.88 18.59
CA TYR A 95 -7.30 -19.66 17.26
C TYR A 95 -7.44 -18.17 16.98
N HIS A 96 -6.96 -17.71 15.84
CA HIS A 96 -7.10 -16.32 15.40
C HIS A 96 -8.33 -16.19 14.51
N SER A 97 -9.40 -15.60 15.04
CA SER A 97 -10.68 -15.46 14.32
C SER A 97 -10.82 -14.08 13.67
N ASP A 98 -11.25 -14.05 12.42
CA ASP A 98 -11.49 -12.79 11.68
C ASP A 98 -12.45 -11.85 12.41
N ILE A 99 -12.09 -10.57 12.50
CA ILE A 99 -12.99 -9.50 12.91
C ILE A 99 -13.62 -8.87 11.66
N LYS A 100 -14.94 -8.98 11.52
CA LYS A 100 -15.66 -8.39 10.37
C LYS A 100 -15.99 -6.92 10.65
N LEU A 101 -15.30 -6.02 9.96
CA LEU A 101 -15.44 -4.56 10.13
C LEU A 101 -16.48 -3.91 9.21
N GLY A 102 -17.00 -4.67 8.24
CA GLY A 102 -17.95 -4.16 7.25
C GLY A 102 -17.30 -3.21 6.25
N ARG A 103 -18.10 -2.29 5.69
CA ARG A 103 -17.61 -1.28 4.73
C ARG A 103 -16.99 -0.12 5.50
N LEU A 104 -15.71 0.12 5.26
CA LEU A 104 -14.95 1.24 5.83
C LEU A 104 -14.71 2.29 4.75
N LYS A 105 -14.76 3.55 5.15
CA LYS A 105 -14.50 4.72 4.31
C LYS A 105 -13.30 5.49 4.86
N TRP A 106 -12.79 6.46 4.10
CA TRP A 106 -11.84 7.44 4.63
C TRP A 106 -12.57 8.48 5.49
N ASP A 107 -12.88 8.10 6.74
CA ASP A 107 -13.49 8.95 7.76
C ASP A 107 -13.10 8.52 9.18
N GLU A 108 -13.20 9.44 10.13
CA GLU A 108 -12.79 9.21 11.53
C GLU A 108 -13.50 8.00 12.14
N LYS A 109 -14.81 7.85 11.88
CA LYS A 109 -15.60 6.72 12.37
C LYS A 109 -15.05 5.36 11.89
N SER A 110 -14.57 5.30 10.65
CA SER A 110 -13.95 4.08 10.12
C SER A 110 -12.57 3.86 10.73
N HIS A 111 -11.79 4.93 10.92
CA HIS A 111 -10.47 4.88 11.56
C HIS A 111 -10.55 4.34 13.00
N GLU A 112 -11.51 4.81 13.78
CA GLU A 112 -11.78 4.32 15.13
C GLU A 112 -12.15 2.83 15.18
N LYS A 113 -12.83 2.31 14.15
CA LYS A 113 -13.24 0.89 14.10
C LYS A 113 -12.07 -0.04 13.86
N TRP A 114 -11.16 0.34 12.97
CA TRP A 114 -10.13 -0.57 12.49
C TRP A 114 -8.86 -0.50 13.33
N THR A 115 -8.49 0.69 13.81
CA THR A 115 -7.38 0.88 14.75
C THR A 115 -7.69 0.25 16.11
N THR A 116 -6.68 0.15 16.97
CA THR A 116 -6.77 -0.41 18.32
C THR A 116 -5.99 0.47 19.31
N PRO A 117 -6.40 0.55 20.60
CA PRO A 117 -5.69 1.36 21.58
C PRO A 117 -4.24 0.91 21.82
N ASP A 118 -3.97 -0.40 21.71
CA ASP A 118 -2.66 -1.03 21.90
C ASP A 118 -2.49 -2.27 21.00
N ASN A 119 -1.33 -2.94 21.06
CA ASN A 119 -1.05 -4.13 20.24
C ASN A 119 -1.50 -5.46 20.87
N ILE A 120 -2.13 -5.44 22.03
CA ILE A 120 -2.35 -6.64 22.85
C ILE A 120 -3.72 -7.26 22.55
N GLU A 121 -4.71 -6.43 22.22
CA GLU A 121 -6.09 -6.90 22.08
C GLU A 121 -6.34 -7.75 20.83
N ASN A 122 -5.85 -7.28 19.67
CA ASN A 122 -6.16 -7.84 18.37
C ASN A 122 -4.92 -7.84 17.49
N TYR A 123 -4.72 -8.91 16.75
CA TYR A 123 -3.67 -8.97 15.75
C TYR A 123 -4.13 -8.27 14.47
N PHE A 124 -3.44 -7.21 14.08
CA PHE A 124 -3.60 -6.58 12.78
C PHE A 124 -2.76 -7.32 11.72
N LEU A 125 -3.36 -7.65 10.58
CA LEU A 125 -2.65 -8.27 9.45
C LEU A 125 -2.37 -7.26 8.35
N ASN A 126 -3.41 -6.64 7.81
CA ASN A 126 -3.24 -5.69 6.71
C ASN A 126 -4.32 -4.60 6.66
N PHE A 127 -3.96 -3.52 6.01
CA PHE A 127 -4.81 -2.41 5.61
C PHE A 127 -4.64 -2.20 4.11
N GLU A 128 -5.73 -1.92 3.41
CA GLU A 128 -5.75 -1.46 2.03
C GLU A 128 -6.66 -0.26 1.89
N LEU A 129 -6.19 0.76 1.19
CA LEU A 129 -6.95 1.90 0.77
C LEU A 129 -6.98 1.98 -0.74
N TRP A 130 -8.19 2.14 -1.26
CA TRP A 130 -8.47 2.30 -2.68
C TRP A 130 -9.19 3.62 -2.89
N ASN A 131 -8.61 4.51 -3.69
CA ASN A 131 -9.29 5.71 -4.17
C ASN A 131 -9.31 5.72 -5.71
N PRO A 132 -10.47 5.58 -6.37
CA PRO A 132 -11.75 5.17 -5.78
C PRO A 132 -11.73 3.70 -5.31
N ILE A 133 -12.73 3.27 -4.54
CA ILE A 133 -12.87 1.90 -4.03
C ILE A 133 -12.89 0.87 -5.18
N TRP A 134 -12.38 -0.35 -4.93
CA TRP A 134 -12.23 -1.39 -5.96
C TRP A 134 -13.51 -1.65 -6.77
N THR A 135 -14.71 -1.64 -6.15
CA THR A 135 -15.97 -1.86 -6.89
C THR A 135 -16.24 -0.77 -7.93
N ILE A 136 -15.79 0.45 -7.66
CA ILE A 136 -15.88 1.57 -8.60
C ILE A 136 -14.78 1.44 -9.66
N CYS A 137 -13.57 1.06 -9.27
CA CYS A 137 -12.49 0.74 -10.22
C CYS A 137 -12.94 -0.33 -11.23
N ASP A 138 -13.54 -1.43 -10.75
CA ASP A 138 -14.08 -2.51 -11.57
C ASP A 138 -15.17 -1.99 -12.51
N LYS A 139 -16.12 -1.21 -12.00
CA LYS A 139 -17.20 -0.63 -12.82
C LYS A 139 -16.65 0.32 -13.89
N ARG A 140 -15.59 1.08 -13.58
CA ARG A 140 -14.93 2.03 -14.50
C ARG A 140 -13.90 1.37 -15.40
N GLN A 141 -13.58 0.09 -15.17
CA GLN A 141 -12.49 -0.63 -15.85
C GLN A 141 -11.17 0.15 -15.81
N SER A 142 -10.87 0.76 -14.66
CA SER A 142 -9.67 1.56 -14.43
C SER A 142 -9.10 1.30 -13.03
N PRO A 143 -7.78 1.20 -12.88
CA PRO A 143 -7.13 1.03 -11.58
C PRO A 143 -7.28 2.31 -10.73
N PRO A 144 -7.09 2.21 -9.41
CA PRO A 144 -7.30 3.35 -8.52
C PRO A 144 -6.35 4.50 -8.85
N ASP A 145 -6.79 5.73 -8.60
CA ASP A 145 -5.97 6.94 -8.65
C ASP A 145 -4.87 6.89 -7.59
N ILE A 146 -5.24 6.48 -6.37
CA ILE A 146 -4.32 6.26 -5.26
C ILE A 146 -4.62 4.92 -4.61
N TYR A 147 -3.57 4.14 -4.38
CA TYR A 147 -3.62 2.90 -3.64
C TYR A 147 -2.56 2.91 -2.54
N ILE A 148 -2.95 2.49 -1.34
CA ILE A 148 -2.05 2.39 -0.18
C ILE A 148 -2.30 1.06 0.51
N THR A 149 -1.24 0.32 0.85
CA THR A 149 -1.32 -0.80 1.78
C THR A 149 -0.41 -0.61 2.96
N ILE A 150 -0.78 -1.25 4.07
CA ILE A 150 0.10 -1.41 5.21
C ILE A 150 -0.01 -2.88 5.62
N SER A 151 1.09 -3.60 5.58
CA SER A 151 1.18 -4.99 6.03
C SER A 151 1.94 -5.07 7.34
N ASN A 152 1.44 -5.87 8.29
CA ASN A 152 2.21 -6.25 9.46
C ASN A 152 3.19 -7.36 9.08
N GLU A 153 4.47 -7.13 9.34
CA GLU A 153 5.54 -8.07 9.00
C GLU A 153 5.89 -9.00 10.16
N ARG A 154 5.27 -8.80 11.32
CA ARG A 154 5.33 -9.76 12.44
C ARG A 154 4.33 -10.87 12.21
N ASP A 155 4.70 -12.09 12.56
CA ASP A 155 3.75 -13.20 12.64
C ASP A 155 3.00 -13.21 13.99
N PHE A 156 1.98 -14.06 14.09
CA PHE A 156 1.17 -14.21 15.30
C PHE A 156 2.01 -14.60 16.53
N GLU A 157 3.07 -15.38 16.33
CA GLU A 157 3.88 -15.97 17.39
C GLU A 157 5.12 -15.12 17.72
N LYS A 158 5.42 -14.11 16.90
CA LYS A 158 6.58 -13.20 17.01
C LYS A 158 7.93 -13.95 17.06
N GLU A 159 8.01 -15.08 16.37
CA GLU A 159 9.19 -15.95 16.41
C GLU A 159 10.23 -15.57 15.35
N ARG A 160 9.83 -14.83 14.32
CA ARG A 160 10.72 -14.43 13.22
C ARG A 160 11.55 -13.21 13.59
N ASP A 161 12.82 -13.28 13.20
CA ASP A 161 13.70 -12.10 13.17
C ASP A 161 13.23 -11.17 12.03
N ILE A 162 12.68 -10.02 12.41
CA ILE A 162 12.18 -9.00 11.47
C ILE A 162 13.18 -7.86 11.33
N LYS A 163 13.31 -7.36 10.10
CA LYS A 163 14.18 -6.20 9.78
C LYS A 163 13.43 -4.87 9.70
N PHE A 164 12.10 -4.94 9.60
CA PHE A 164 11.17 -3.82 9.64
C PHE A 164 9.83 -4.37 10.13
N GLY A 165 9.08 -3.58 10.88
CA GLY A 165 7.86 -4.05 11.55
C GLY A 165 6.61 -4.02 10.68
N TYR A 166 6.58 -3.13 9.71
CA TYR A 166 5.47 -2.99 8.78
C TYR A 166 6.00 -2.56 7.42
N PHE A 167 5.25 -2.89 6.38
CA PHE A 167 5.59 -2.58 5.00
C PHE A 167 4.45 -1.82 4.35
N ILE A 168 4.76 -0.63 3.80
CA ILE A 168 3.76 0.22 3.15
C ILE A 168 4.05 0.27 1.66
N VAL A 169 3.04 -0.04 0.86
CA VAL A 169 3.07 0.13 -0.59
C VAL A 169 2.17 1.31 -0.93
N ILE A 170 2.70 2.29 -1.67
CA ILE A 170 1.93 3.45 -2.11
C ILE A 170 2.07 3.57 -3.62
N ALA A 171 0.95 3.67 -4.33
CA ALA A 171 0.90 3.91 -5.76
C ALA A 171 0.03 5.14 -6.04
N ILE A 172 0.62 6.15 -6.66
CA ILE A 172 -0.06 7.40 -7.01
C ILE A 172 -0.03 7.55 -8.53
N GLY A 173 -1.20 7.61 -9.17
CA GLY A 173 -1.32 7.72 -10.61
C GLY A 173 -0.63 8.99 -11.11
N LYS A 174 0.35 8.87 -12.02
CA LYS A 174 1.15 10.02 -12.48
C LYS A 174 0.31 11.11 -13.17
N ASN A 175 -0.87 10.77 -13.67
CA ASN A 175 -1.82 11.72 -14.25
C ASN A 175 -2.38 12.72 -13.22
N LEU A 176 -2.34 12.41 -11.92
CA LEU A 176 -2.73 13.33 -10.86
C LEU A 176 -1.74 14.49 -10.69
N LYS A 177 -0.50 14.34 -11.16
CA LYS A 177 0.58 15.35 -11.06
C LYS A 177 0.82 15.83 -9.62
N ILE A 178 0.65 14.94 -8.65
CA ILE A 178 0.90 15.20 -7.24
C ILE A 178 2.42 15.18 -6.98
N ASP A 179 2.96 16.24 -6.38
CA ASP A 179 4.33 16.22 -5.86
C ASP A 179 4.39 15.44 -4.54
N SER A 180 4.39 14.11 -4.66
CA SER A 180 4.27 13.18 -3.53
C SER A 180 5.57 12.93 -2.78
N LYS A 181 6.72 13.18 -3.41
CA LYS A 181 8.05 12.95 -2.82
C LYS A 181 8.24 13.68 -1.48
N PRO A 182 8.01 15.01 -1.36
CA PRO A 182 8.20 15.71 -0.09
C PRO A 182 7.24 15.22 0.99
N ILE A 183 5.99 14.88 0.64
CA ILE A 183 4.99 14.36 1.57
C ILE A 183 5.46 13.02 2.15
N LEU A 184 5.88 12.10 1.29
CA LEU A 184 6.30 10.77 1.70
C LEU A 184 7.67 10.76 2.39
N LYS A 185 8.58 11.69 2.03
CA LYS A 185 9.81 11.91 2.79
C LYS A 185 9.51 12.36 4.22
N ALA A 186 8.62 13.34 4.38
CA ALA A 186 8.21 13.83 5.70
C ALA A 186 7.49 12.76 6.53
N LEU A 187 6.63 11.94 5.90
CA LEU A 187 6.04 10.76 6.55
C LEU A 187 7.13 9.79 7.02
N SER A 188 8.11 9.49 6.16
CA SER A 188 9.19 8.54 6.46
C SER A 188 10.05 8.99 7.63
N GLU A 189 10.37 10.29 7.68
CA GLU A 189 11.07 10.91 8.81
C GLU A 189 10.24 10.85 10.08
N ARG A 190 8.93 11.15 9.98
CA ARG A 190 8.01 11.17 11.12
C ARG A 190 7.88 9.81 11.79
N ILE A 191 7.75 8.74 11.00
CA ILE A 191 7.56 7.37 11.49
C ILE A 191 8.88 6.63 11.74
N ASN A 192 10.01 7.33 11.58
CA ASN A 192 11.35 6.76 11.70
C ASN A 192 11.56 5.52 10.81
N ALA A 193 11.10 5.58 9.56
CA ALA A 193 11.16 4.46 8.63
C ALA A 193 12.60 3.95 8.44
N LYS A 194 12.79 2.67 8.16
CA LYS A 194 14.10 2.13 7.79
C LYS A 194 14.57 2.64 6.44
N ALA A 195 13.68 2.63 5.45
CA ALA A 195 13.93 3.20 4.13
C ALA A 195 12.63 3.51 3.41
N THR A 196 12.70 4.47 2.49
CA THR A 196 11.65 4.77 1.52
C THR A 196 12.27 4.90 0.14
N ILE A 197 11.75 4.12 -0.78
CA ILE A 197 12.26 4.03 -2.14
C ILE A 197 11.14 4.24 -3.14
N LEU A 198 11.48 4.81 -4.30
CA LEU A 198 10.55 5.19 -5.34
C LEU A 198 11.02 4.66 -6.70
N LYS A 199 10.07 4.22 -7.52
CA LYS A 199 10.25 4.12 -8.96
C LYS A 199 8.95 4.42 -9.70
N THR A 200 9.01 4.52 -11.02
CA THR A 200 7.80 4.48 -11.85
C THR A 200 7.47 3.04 -12.21
N ARG A 201 6.22 2.63 -11.99
CA ARG A 201 5.73 1.28 -12.32
C ARG A 201 4.32 1.33 -12.93
N LYS A 202 3.98 0.34 -13.76
CA LYS A 202 2.61 0.14 -14.27
C LYS A 202 1.84 -0.83 -13.37
N TRP A 203 0.54 -0.59 -13.21
CA TRP A 203 -0.30 -1.33 -12.27
C TRP A 203 -0.26 -2.86 -12.46
N GLY A 204 -0.67 -3.35 -13.63
CA GLY A 204 -0.85 -4.79 -13.88
C GLY A 204 0.33 -5.52 -14.53
N LYS A 205 1.48 -4.87 -14.73
CA LYS A 205 2.59 -5.47 -15.49
C LYS A 205 3.67 -6.04 -14.57
N PRO A 206 4.10 -7.29 -14.84
CA PRO A 206 5.32 -7.81 -14.26
C PRO A 206 6.52 -6.95 -14.64
N GLU A 207 7.47 -6.83 -13.73
CA GLU A 207 8.67 -6.03 -13.93
C GLU A 207 9.86 -6.68 -13.22
N LYS A 208 11.01 -6.72 -13.90
CA LYS A 208 12.27 -7.14 -13.31
C LYS A 208 13.32 -6.07 -13.54
N ALA A 209 13.97 -5.63 -12.47
CA ALA A 209 15.01 -4.60 -12.49
C ALA A 209 16.13 -4.96 -11.51
N GLY A 210 17.29 -5.35 -12.02
CA GLY A 210 18.39 -5.84 -11.20
C GLY A 210 17.95 -7.04 -10.34
N ARG A 211 18.10 -6.89 -9.01
CA ARG A 211 17.71 -7.89 -8.00
C ARG A 211 16.21 -7.88 -7.69
N TRP A 212 15.46 -6.90 -8.19
CA TRP A 212 14.04 -6.72 -7.89
C TRP A 212 13.15 -7.39 -8.92
N THR A 213 12.15 -8.17 -8.47
CA THR A 213 11.19 -8.85 -9.34
C THR A 213 9.77 -8.69 -8.81
N PHE A 214 8.89 -8.13 -9.63
CA PHE A 214 7.47 -7.98 -9.36
C PHE A 214 6.69 -8.82 -10.37
N ASN A 215 6.09 -9.93 -9.94
CA ASN A 215 5.38 -10.83 -10.85
C ASN A 215 3.87 -10.55 -10.96
N ASN A 216 3.33 -9.81 -9.99
CA ASN A 216 1.89 -9.59 -9.83
C ASN A 216 1.52 -8.13 -10.04
N TRP A 217 0.27 -7.75 -9.81
CA TRP A 217 -0.14 -6.36 -9.89
C TRP A 217 0.39 -5.57 -8.68
N ILE A 218 0.26 -4.23 -8.70
CA ILE A 218 0.70 -3.38 -7.59
C ILE A 218 0.06 -3.80 -6.25
N GLN A 219 -1.23 -4.16 -6.22
CA GLN A 219 -1.91 -4.56 -4.99
C GLN A 219 -1.40 -5.85 -4.36
N ASP A 220 -0.67 -6.65 -5.13
CA ASP A 220 -0.13 -7.94 -4.70
C ASP A 220 1.36 -7.85 -4.37
N THR A 221 1.83 -6.66 -4.01
CA THR A 221 3.22 -6.42 -3.61
C THR A 221 3.39 -6.70 -2.13
N PHE A 222 4.27 -7.64 -1.80
CA PHE A 222 4.64 -8.01 -0.43
C PHE A 222 6.16 -8.00 -0.27
N SER A 223 6.65 -7.91 0.95
CA SER A 223 8.09 -8.02 1.28
C SER A 223 8.71 -9.35 0.82
N ASN A 224 7.89 -10.39 0.70
CA ASN A 224 8.34 -11.72 0.29
C ASN A 224 8.42 -11.86 -1.23
N GLY A 225 9.57 -12.29 -1.73
CA GLY A 225 9.79 -12.66 -3.12
C GLY A 225 10.15 -11.51 -4.06
N ILE A 226 10.08 -10.25 -3.60
CA ILE A 226 10.36 -9.08 -4.44
C ILE A 226 11.85 -8.75 -4.61
N TYR A 227 12.70 -9.27 -3.73
CA TYR A 227 14.16 -9.12 -3.79
C TYR A 227 14.84 -10.49 -3.86
N GLU A 228 15.51 -10.77 -4.99
CA GLU A 228 16.17 -12.05 -5.29
C GLU A 228 15.28 -13.31 -5.09
N GLY A 229 13.95 -13.15 -5.16
CA GLY A 229 12.99 -14.24 -4.97
C GLY A 229 12.89 -14.75 -3.53
N LYS A 230 13.42 -14.02 -2.54
CA LYS A 230 13.43 -14.41 -1.12
C LYS A 230 12.66 -13.43 -0.26
N ASN A 231 12.47 -13.77 1.02
CA ASN A 231 11.92 -12.83 1.98
C ASN A 231 12.97 -11.75 2.33
N MET A 232 12.58 -10.48 2.28
CA MET A 232 13.50 -9.37 2.58
C MET A 232 14.04 -9.38 4.01
N HIS A 233 13.37 -10.05 4.96
CA HIS A 233 13.87 -10.24 6.32
C HIS A 233 15.05 -11.22 6.43
N GLU A 234 15.32 -12.02 5.39
CA GLU A 234 16.48 -12.93 5.33
C GLU A 234 17.80 -12.19 5.02
N PHE A 235 17.72 -10.90 4.64
CA PHE A 235 18.88 -10.11 4.28
C PHE A 235 19.31 -9.17 5.41
N ASP A 236 20.58 -8.78 5.36
CA ASP A 236 21.06 -7.62 6.10
C ASP A 236 20.47 -6.36 5.45
N PHE A 237 19.35 -5.88 6.02
CA PHE A 237 18.57 -4.79 5.45
C PHE A 237 19.40 -3.51 5.27
N ASP A 238 20.31 -3.24 6.20
CA ASP A 238 21.16 -2.05 6.18
C ASP A 238 22.18 -2.10 5.04
N LYS A 239 22.47 -3.28 4.47
CA LYS A 239 23.34 -3.48 3.31
C LYS A 239 22.58 -3.64 1.99
N LEU A 240 21.26 -3.52 1.98
CA LEU A 240 20.50 -3.61 0.73
C LEU A 240 20.82 -2.44 -0.20
N GLU A 241 21.14 -2.79 -1.44
CA GLU A 241 21.32 -1.87 -2.55
C GLU A 241 19.97 -1.63 -3.24
N PHE A 242 19.47 -0.40 -3.12
CA PHE A 242 18.25 0.04 -3.78
C PHE A 242 18.53 0.63 -5.17
N GLU A 243 19.55 1.47 -5.27
CA GLU A 243 19.98 2.06 -6.53
C GLU A 243 20.75 1.04 -7.41
N PRO A 244 20.71 1.16 -8.74
CA PRO A 244 19.98 2.17 -9.53
C PRO A 244 18.52 1.77 -9.84
N ALA A 245 18.05 0.62 -9.35
CA ALA A 245 16.69 0.14 -9.63
C ALA A 245 15.60 1.03 -9.02
N TRP A 246 15.95 1.75 -7.96
CA TRP A 246 15.08 2.67 -7.23
C TRP A 246 15.79 4.00 -6.99
N GLU A 247 15.00 5.06 -6.86
CA GLU A 247 15.42 6.31 -6.24
C GLU A 247 15.23 6.20 -4.72
N VAL A 248 16.25 6.55 -3.94
CA VAL A 248 16.15 6.58 -2.47
C VAL A 248 15.59 7.92 -2.02
N ILE A 249 14.41 7.91 -1.41
CA ILE A 249 13.74 9.12 -0.88
C ILE A 249 14.14 9.37 0.56
N TYR A 250 14.29 8.30 1.33
CA TYR A 250 14.71 8.32 2.73
C TYR A 250 15.43 7.02 3.10
N ARG A 251 16.42 7.11 3.98
CA ARG A 251 17.08 5.96 4.60
C ARG A 251 17.49 6.37 6.01
N GLN A 252 17.17 5.55 7.00
CA GLN A 252 17.66 5.75 8.36
C GLN A 252 19.19 5.64 8.34
N GLY A 253 19.86 6.67 8.86
CA GLY A 253 21.31 6.73 8.99
C GLY A 253 21.84 5.97 10.20
#